data_AF-A0A7X7GXI5-F1
#
_entry.id   AF-A0A7X7GXI5-F1
#
_cell.length_a   1.000
_cell.length_b   1.000
_cell.length_c   1.000
_cell.angle_alpha   90.00
_cell.angle_beta   90.00
_cell.angle_gamma   90.00
#
_symmetry.space_group_name_H-M   'P 1'
#
loop_
_entity.id
_entity.type
_entity.pdbx_description
1 polymer ?
#
loop_
_entity_poly.entity_id
_entity_poly.type
_entity_poly.pdbx_seq_one_letter_code
_entity_poly.pdbx_strand_id
1 'polypeptide(L)' 'WGWILVGWGVFNLVEGIIDHHLLAIHHVRPGPQQLWWDLGFLASGAALVAGGWLLQRRSALASPGDAR' A
#
# COMPACT_ATOMS: atom_id res chain seq x y z
N TRP A 1 13.92 -3.52 2.43
CA TRP A 1 13.03 -2.35 2.57
C TRP A 1 11.84 -2.38 1.61
N GLY A 2 12.01 -2.65 0.31
CA GLY A 2 10.88 -2.71 -0.65
C GLY A 2 9.75 -3.66 -0.24
N TRP A 3 10.08 -4.89 0.19
CA TRP A 3 9.07 -5.84 0.69
C TRP A 3 8.34 -5.39 1.97
N ILE A 4 8.95 -4.56 2.82
CA ILE A 4 8.27 -3.99 4.00
C ILE A 4 7.17 -3.03 3.54
N LEU A 5 7.44 -2.18 2.55
CA LEU A 5 6.44 -1.29 1.95
C LEU A 5 5.30 -2.08 1.29
N VAL A 6 5.61 -3.18 0.61
CA VAL A 6 4.58 -4.09 0.07
C VAL A 6 3.72 -4.67 1.18
N GLY A 7 4.32 -5.15 2.27
CA GLY A 7 3.59 -5.68 3.42
C GLY A 7 2.64 -4.64 4.03
N TRP A 8 3.10 -3.41 4.27
CA TRP A 8 2.24 -2.31 4.73
C TRP A 8 1.14 -1.96 3.74
N GLY A 9 1.45 -1.91 2.44
CA GLY A 9 0.45 -1.64 1.41
C GLY A 9 -0.64 -2.71 1.36
N VAL A 10 -0.27 -3.99 1.45
CA VAL A 10 -1.24 -5.12 1.52
C VAL A 10 -2.08 -5.03 2.78
N PHE A 11 -1.48 -4.71 3.94
CA PHE A 11 -2.24 -4.51 5.18
C PHE A 11 -3.30 -3.42 5.01
N ASN A 12 -2.94 -2.24 4.49
CA ASN A 12 -3.90 -1.14 4.26
C ASN A 12 -5.02 -1.55 3.29
N LEU A 13 -4.71 -2.34 2.25
CA LEU A 13 -5.74 -2.79 1.32
C LEU A 13 -6.70 -3.79 1.97
N VAL A 14 -6.19 -4.75 2.74
CA VAL A 14 -7.02 -5.74 3.42
C VAL A 14 -7.89 -5.09 4.48
N GLU A 15 -7.29 -4.28 5.35
CA GLU A 15 -8.00 -3.56 6.41
C GLU A 15 -9.03 -2.57 5.82
N GLY A 16 -8.63 -1.76 4.83
CA GLY A 16 -9.55 -0.83 4.20
C GLY A 16 -10.71 -1.50 3.47
N ILE A 17 -10.50 -2.64 2.80
CA ILE A 17 -11.59 -3.37 2.14
C ILE A 17 -12.52 -3.99 3.19
N ILE A 18 -11.96 -4.72 4.15
CA ILE A 18 -12.76 -5.48 5.10
C ILE A 18 -13.45 -4.54 6.10
N ASP A 19 -12.69 -3.70 6.80
CA ASP A 19 -13.21 -2.95 7.94
C ASP A 19 -13.93 -1.67 7.53
N HIS A 20 -13.49 -0.99 6.45
CA HIS A 20 -14.11 0.26 6.02
C HIS A 20 -15.28 0.07 5.04
N HIS A 21 -15.21 -0.93 4.15
CA HIS A 21 -16.19 -1.08 3.07
C HIS A 21 -17.15 -2.26 3.28
N LEU A 22 -16.63 -3.45 3.64
CA LEU A 22 -17.48 -4.64 3.81
C LEU A 22 -18.21 -4.64 5.16
N LEU A 23 -17.46 -4.44 6.24
CA LEU A 23 -18.00 -4.40 7.60
C LEU A 23 -18.45 -3.00 8.00
N ALA A 24 -17.85 -1.95 7.42
CA ALA A 24 -18.11 -0.55 7.77
C ALA A 24 -18.06 -0.27 9.29
N ILE A 25 -17.11 -0.92 9.98
CA ILE A 25 -16.91 -0.82 11.43
C ILE A 25 -15.80 0.16 11.82
N HIS A 26 -14.94 0.50 10.87
CA HIS A 26 -13.88 1.48 11.03
C HIS A 26 -13.90 2.41 9.81
N HIS A 27 -13.76 3.71 10.00
CA HIS A 27 -13.66 4.65 8.91
C HIS A 27 -12.52 5.60 9.21
N VAL A 28 -11.77 5.98 8.19
CA VAL A 28 -10.62 6.88 8.36
C VAL A 28 -11.08 8.23 8.92
N ARG A 29 -12.20 8.74 8.40
CA ARG A 29 -12.87 9.92 8.94
C ARG A 29 -14.39 9.75 8.86
N PRO A 30 -15.05 9.56 10.00
CA PRO A 30 -16.51 9.51 10.05
C PRO A 30 -17.16 10.81 9.58
N GLY A 31 -18.32 10.69 8.93
CA GLY A 31 -19.17 11.83 8.56
C GLY A 31 -19.05 12.24 7.09
N PRO A 32 -19.18 13.54 6.76
CA PRO A 32 -19.17 14.00 5.38
C PRO A 32 -17.92 13.52 4.62
N GLN A 33 -18.14 13.02 3.40
CA GLN A 33 -17.11 12.53 2.49
C GLN A 33 -16.32 11.31 3.01
N GLN A 34 -16.85 10.55 3.97
CA GLN A 34 -16.23 9.34 4.51
C GLN A 34 -15.74 8.37 3.42
N LEU A 35 -16.57 8.10 2.40
CA LEU A 35 -16.17 7.25 1.27
C LEU A 35 -14.88 7.74 0.60
N TRP A 36 -14.71 9.06 0.42
CA TRP A 36 -13.50 9.59 -0.20
C TRP A 36 -12.26 9.42 0.68
N TRP A 37 -12.41 9.47 2.00
CA TRP A 37 -11.32 9.18 2.93
C TRP A 37 -10.94 7.71 2.92
N ASP A 38 -11.92 6.81 2.90
CA ASP A 38 -11.68 5.36 2.84
C ASP A 38 -11.06 4.95 1.49
N LEU A 39 -11.49 5.57 0.38
CA LEU A 39 -10.86 5.40 -0.94
C LEU A 39 -9.44 5.97 -1.01
N GLY A 40 -9.19 7.12 -0.38
CA GLY A 40 -7.85 7.71 -0.28
C GLY A 40 -6.88 6.79 0.48
N PHE A 41 -7.38 6.11 1.53
CA PHE A 41 -6.62 5.11 2.26
C PHE A 41 -6.29 3.89 1.39
N LEU A 42 -7.25 3.33 0.65
CA LEU A 42 -6.98 2.26 -0.31
C LEU A 42 -5.96 2.67 -1.38
N ALA A 43 -6.08 3.89 -1.92
CA ALA A 43 -5.12 4.41 -2.90
C ALA A 43 -3.70 4.51 -2.33
N SER A 44 -3.56 4.91 -1.05
CA SER A 44 -2.26 4.92 -0.37
C SER A 44 -1.67 3.51 -0.23
N GLY A 45 -2.48 2.51 0.08
CA GLY A 45 -2.07 1.10 0.13
C GLY A 45 -1.58 0.59 -1.23
N ALA A 46 -2.33 0.88 -2.30
CA ALA A 46 -1.91 0.54 -3.66
C ALA A 46 -0.59 1.21 -4.06
N ALA A 47 -0.40 2.49 -3.68
CA ALA A 47 0.84 3.21 -3.93
C ALA A 47 2.03 2.59 -3.18
N LEU A 48 1.85 2.15 -1.93
CA LEU A 48 2.88 1.45 -1.16
C LEU A 48 3.26 0.10 -1.78
N VAL A 49 2.28 -0.68 -2.24
CA VAL A 49 2.53 -1.95 -2.95
C VAL A 49 3.34 -1.69 -4.22
N ALA A 50 2.88 -0.77 -5.07
CA ALA A 50 3.56 -0.46 -6.33
C ALA A 50 4.97 0.08 -6.09
N GLY A 51 5.13 1.06 -5.19
CA GLY A 51 6.42 1.66 -4.85
C GLY A 51 7.38 0.66 -4.22
N GLY A 52 6.92 -0.17 -3.28
CA GLY A 52 7.72 -1.21 -2.64
C GLY A 52 8.21 -2.26 -3.63
N TRP A 53 7.34 -2.69 -4.55
CA TRP A 53 7.69 -3.65 -5.60
C TRP A 53 8.71 -3.08 -6.59
N LEU A 54 8.50 -1.84 -7.05
CA LEU A 54 9.46 -1.16 -7.94
C LEU A 54 10.82 -0.97 -7.28
N LEU A 55 10.85 -0.58 -6.00
CA LEU A 55 12.08 -0.44 -5.21
C LEU A 55 12.83 -1.77 -5.12
N GLN A 56 12.11 -2.86 -4.82
CA GLN A 56 12.71 -4.18 -4.70
C GLN A 56 13.33 -4.68 -6.02
N ARG A 57 12.66 -4.40 -7.15
CA ARG A 57 13.16 -4.79 -8.48
C ARG A 57 14.44 -4.05 -8.87
N ARG A 58 14.58 -2.78 -8.48
CA ARG A 58 15.79 -1.99 -8.77
C ARG A 58 17.01 -2.48 -7.98
N SER A 59 16.83 -2.96 -6.75
CA SER A 59 17.93 -3.53 -5.96
C SER A 59 18.46 -4.86 -6.52
N ALA A 60 17.61 -5.66 -7.18
CA ALA A 60 18.03 -6.94 -7.77
C ALA A 60 18.88 -6.76 -9.04
N LEU A 61 18.66 -5.69 -9.80
CA LEU A 61 19.40 -5.36 -11.03
C LEU A 61 20.80 -4.80 -10.76
N ALA A 62 21.08 -4.28 -9.57
CA ALA A 62 22.38 -3.73 -9.17
C ALA A 62 23.37 -4.82 -8.68
N SER A 63 23.35 -6.01 -9.29
CA SER A 63 24.28 -7.09 -8.94
C SER A 63 25.61 -6.97 -9.70
N PRO A 64 26.74 -7.40 -9.10
CA PRO A 64 28.06 -6.77 -9.23
C PRO A 64 28.89 -7.26 -10.44
N GLY A 65 28.43 -6.95 -11.66
CA GLY A 65 29.13 -7.27 -12.92
C GLY A 65 29.87 -6.10 -13.58
N ASP A 66 29.50 -4.86 -13.30
CA ASP A 66 29.94 -3.68 -14.07
C ASP A 66 31.24 -3.03 -13.56
N ALA A 67 32.05 -3.77 -12.79
CA ALA A 67 33.32 -3.28 -12.24
C ALA A 67 34.51 -4.16 -12.64
N ARG A 68 34.57 -4.60 -13.90
CA ARG A 68 35.78 -5.19 -14.49
C ARG A 68 36.21 -4.43 -15.74
#